data_AF-A0A955Y554-F1
#
_entry.id   AF-A0A955Y554-F1
#
_cell.length_a   1.000
_cell.length_b   1.000
_cell.length_c   1.000
_cell.angle_alpha   90.00
_cell.angle_beta   90.00
_cell.angle_gamma   90.00
#
_symmetry.space_group_name_H-M   'P 1'
#
loop_
_entity.id
_entity.type
_entity.pdbx_description
1 polymer ?
#
loop_
_entity_poly.entity_id
_entity_poly.type
_entity_poly.pdbx_seq_one_letter_code
_entity_poly.pdbx_strand_id
1 'polypeptide(L)'
;MYGERALLQAREDAIAKLHGLGWKPIDKGGRTVFKPPRGWMGRAVLDDDGTLSFRYPVAKLKRVGVADTTTPMEEAPAFERTPGGMVLTDGTTGQRTNTLPVGEAGLWLLPSHRILDAAYAKVRREVEPDLDRMDRIRRDTRVREEIDRLPARLDALWREGVPVEGGDRIDGETARMEAVLTFWGTRADTFEGEQITRATEAWMRNVLYEEAVPTDGQQQAAESLRRDGRRLPRAPTLTEEAEPLLVTP
;
A
#
# COMPACT_ATOMS: atom_id res chain seq x y z
N MET A 1 8.10 -14.69 5.90
CA MET A 1 7.99 -13.80 7.07
C MET A 1 9.00 -12.63 7.12
N TYR A 2 9.99 -12.52 6.23
CA TYR A 2 10.96 -11.40 6.29
C TYR A 2 10.34 -9.99 6.08
N GLY A 3 9.31 -9.86 5.23
CA GLY A 3 8.66 -8.57 4.97
C GLY A 3 7.93 -7.99 6.17
N GLU A 4 7.25 -8.82 6.95
CA GLU A 4 6.48 -8.39 8.13
C GLU A 4 7.38 -7.79 9.22
N ARG A 5 8.50 -8.45 9.53
CA ARG A 5 9.47 -7.92 10.50
C ARG A 5 10.08 -6.60 10.03
N ALA A 6 10.40 -6.48 8.74
CA ALA A 6 10.94 -5.24 8.18
C ALA A 6 9.90 -4.10 8.22
N LEU A 7 8.63 -4.41 7.97
CA LEU A 7 7.53 -3.45 8.07
C LEU A 7 7.32 -2.98 9.51
N LEU A 8 7.33 -3.91 10.47
CA LEU A 8 7.24 -3.59 11.90
C LEU A 8 8.40 -2.70 12.34
N GLN A 9 9.64 -3.01 11.94
CA GLN A 9 10.80 -2.17 12.25
C GLN A 9 10.65 -0.76 11.66
N ALA A 10 10.27 -0.63 10.39
CA ALA A 10 10.08 0.68 9.77
C ALA A 10 8.97 1.51 10.45
N ARG A 11 7.92 0.83 10.94
CA ARG A 11 6.87 1.47 11.74
C ARG A 11 7.39 1.92 13.10
N GLU A 12 8.17 1.09 13.79
CA GLU A 12 8.79 1.45 15.07
C GLU A 12 9.75 2.64 14.92
N ASP A 13 10.53 2.69 13.83
CA ASP A 13 11.41 3.81 13.50
C ASP A 13 10.59 5.11 13.33
N ALA A 14 9.47 5.06 12.60
CA ALA A 14 8.56 6.20 12.44
C ALA A 14 7.95 6.67 13.77
N ILE A 15 7.49 5.72 14.61
CA ILE A 15 6.98 6.00 15.95
C ILE A 15 8.06 6.65 16.83
N ALA A 16 9.30 6.14 16.79
CA ALA A 16 10.41 6.66 17.56
C ALA A 16 10.76 8.10 17.15
N LYS A 17 10.73 8.42 15.85
CA LYS A 17 10.92 9.80 15.37
C LYS A 17 9.81 10.74 15.82
N LEU A 18 8.55 10.32 15.73
CA LEU A 18 7.42 11.09 16.27
C LEU A 18 7.59 11.34 17.77
N HIS A 19 7.99 10.33 18.53
CA HIS A 19 8.30 10.45 19.94
C HIS A 19 9.44 11.44 20.22
N GLY A 20 10.52 11.41 19.43
CA GLY A 20 11.62 12.39 19.49
C GLY A 20 11.18 13.83 19.20
N LEU A 21 10.12 14.01 18.41
CA LEU A 21 9.48 15.31 18.16
C LEU A 21 8.48 15.73 19.27
N GLY A 22 8.36 14.94 20.34
CA GLY A 22 7.50 15.19 21.50
C GLY A 22 6.06 14.68 21.35
N TRP A 23 5.76 13.90 20.32
CA TRP A 23 4.45 13.27 20.14
C TRP A 23 4.35 11.99 20.96
N LYS A 24 3.34 11.87 21.83
CA LYS A 24 3.18 10.70 22.71
C LYS A 24 2.24 9.67 22.08
N PRO A 25 2.69 8.43 21.80
CA PRO A 25 1.85 7.41 21.18
C PRO A 25 0.79 6.89 22.16
N ILE A 26 -0.37 6.56 21.61
CA ILE A 26 -1.52 5.91 22.26
C ILE A 26 -1.97 4.82 21.29
N ASP A 27 -1.79 3.56 21.68
CA ASP A 27 -2.26 2.44 20.88
C ASP A 27 -3.78 2.32 20.94
N LYS A 28 -4.41 2.14 19.77
CA LYS A 28 -5.85 1.97 19.60
C LYS A 28 -6.18 0.85 18.63
N GLY A 29 -5.58 -0.33 18.83
CA GLY A 29 -6.01 -1.58 18.20
C GLY A 29 -5.90 -1.57 16.68
N GLY A 30 -4.67 -1.45 16.16
CA GLY A 30 -4.38 -1.36 14.72
C GLY A 30 -4.22 0.06 14.20
N ARG A 31 -4.05 1.04 15.09
CA ARG A 31 -3.61 2.40 14.73
C ARG A 31 -2.91 3.03 15.92
N THR A 32 -1.88 3.81 15.64
CA THR A 32 -1.18 4.57 16.67
C THR A 32 -1.64 6.02 16.62
N VAL A 33 -2.35 6.46 17.65
CA VAL A 33 -2.78 7.85 17.79
C VAL A 33 -1.76 8.59 18.63
N PHE A 34 -1.29 9.74 18.17
CA PHE A 34 -0.29 10.52 18.90
C PHE A 34 -0.90 11.77 19.51
N LYS A 35 -0.67 11.95 20.81
CA LYS A 35 -0.95 13.21 21.51
C LYS A 35 0.13 14.23 21.15
N PRO A 36 -0.23 15.45 20.73
CA PRO A 36 0.76 16.45 20.32
C PRO A 36 1.59 16.96 21.50
N PRO A 37 2.80 17.48 21.23
CA PRO A 37 3.60 18.19 22.24
C PRO A 37 2.96 19.50 22.71
N ARG A 38 2.11 20.11 21.87
CA ARG A 38 1.36 21.33 22.19
C ARG A 38 -0.12 21.12 21.90
N GLY A 39 -0.98 21.56 22.82
CA GLY A 39 -2.43 21.33 22.73
C GLY A 39 -3.10 21.88 21.46
N TRP A 40 -2.49 22.88 20.84
CA TRP A 40 -2.99 23.49 19.61
C TRP A 40 -2.59 22.75 18.33
N MET A 41 -1.78 21.69 18.37
CA MET A 41 -1.30 20.98 17.16
C MET A 41 -2.16 19.80 16.74
N GLY A 42 -3.21 19.43 17.48
CA GLY A 42 -4.09 18.35 17.06
C GLY A 42 -3.45 16.97 17.19
N ARG A 43 -4.20 15.90 16.94
CA ARG A 43 -3.67 14.53 17.05
C ARG A 43 -3.08 14.09 15.72
N ALA A 44 -1.99 13.34 15.75
CA ALA A 44 -1.55 12.59 14.56
C ALA A 44 -2.08 11.15 14.66
N VAL A 45 -2.35 10.51 13.53
CA VAL A 45 -2.77 9.12 13.46
C VAL A 45 -1.89 8.45 12.42
N LEU A 46 -1.17 7.41 12.83
CA LEU A 46 -0.44 6.51 11.95
C LEU A 46 -1.26 5.23 11.83
N ASP A 47 -1.85 5.03 10.66
CA ASP A 47 -2.63 3.85 10.34
C ASP A 47 -1.71 2.65 10.03
N ASP A 48 -2.25 1.44 10.07
CA ASP A 48 -1.49 0.20 9.80
C ASP A 48 -1.00 0.10 8.36
N ASP A 49 -1.55 0.92 7.45
CA ASP A 49 -1.12 1.11 6.06
C ASP A 49 -0.02 2.19 5.94
N GLY A 50 0.55 2.67 7.04
CA GLY A 50 1.65 3.67 7.01
C GLY A 50 1.18 5.08 6.65
N THR A 51 -0.11 5.31 6.47
CA THR A 51 -0.65 6.65 6.25
C THR A 51 -0.55 7.46 7.55
N LEU A 52 0.09 8.63 7.48
CA LEU A 52 0.16 9.60 8.57
C LEU A 52 -0.82 10.75 8.33
N SER A 53 -1.87 10.82 9.13
CA SER A 53 -2.88 11.88 9.08
C SER A 53 -2.85 12.77 10.33
N PHE A 54 -3.26 14.04 10.19
CA PHE A 54 -3.37 14.99 11.31
C PHE A 54 -4.81 15.43 11.48
N ARG A 55 -5.33 15.36 12.71
CA ARG A 55 -6.64 15.87 13.10
C ARG A 55 -6.50 17.28 13.63
N TYR A 56 -7.25 18.22 13.06
CA TYR A 56 -7.28 19.60 13.53
C TYR A 56 -7.82 19.69 14.96
N PRO A 57 -7.13 20.36 15.89
CA PRO A 57 -7.64 20.58 17.22
C PRO A 57 -8.60 21.76 17.21
N VAL A 58 -9.42 21.81 18.25
CA VAL A 58 -10.17 23.00 18.60
C VAL A 58 -9.80 23.35 20.03
N ALA A 59 -9.25 24.55 20.25
CA ALA A 59 -8.76 24.97 21.56
C ALA A 59 -9.80 25.86 22.25
N LYS A 60 -10.26 25.47 23.45
CA LYS A 60 -11.17 26.27 24.29
C LYS A 60 -10.33 27.35 24.97
N LEU A 61 -10.55 28.64 24.71
CA LEU A 61 -10.06 29.65 25.65
C LEU A 61 -10.89 29.55 26.92
N LYS A 62 -10.24 29.22 28.04
CA LYS A 62 -10.82 29.48 29.35
C LYS A 62 -10.97 30.99 29.53
N ARG A 63 -12.12 31.42 30.05
CA ARG A 63 -12.35 32.81 30.46
C ARG A 63 -11.25 33.24 31.44
N VAL A 64 -10.54 34.31 31.12
CA VAL A 64 -9.58 34.96 32.01
C VAL A 64 -10.37 35.50 33.20
N GLY A 65 -10.25 34.88 34.39
CA GLY A 65 -10.96 35.34 35.59
C GLY A 65 -11.02 34.36 36.77
N VAL A 66 -10.78 33.07 36.58
CA VAL A 66 -10.68 32.10 37.68
C VAL A 66 -9.33 31.39 37.57
N ALA A 67 -8.41 31.74 38.46
CA ALA A 67 -7.07 31.17 38.52
C ALA A 67 -7.14 29.75 39.07
N ASP A 68 -7.58 28.81 38.25
CA ASP A 68 -7.40 27.39 38.52
C ASP A 68 -6.53 26.77 37.41
N THR A 69 -5.24 26.69 37.72
CA THR A 69 -4.18 26.10 36.90
C THR A 69 -4.15 24.58 36.98
N THR A 70 -5.00 23.95 37.79
CA THR A 70 -4.97 22.49 38.00
C THR A 70 -5.91 21.69 37.10
N THR A 71 -6.86 22.32 36.40
CA THR A 71 -7.78 21.56 35.55
C THR A 71 -7.06 21.03 34.29
N PRO A 72 -7.02 19.71 34.07
CA PRO A 72 -6.50 19.14 32.83
C PRO A 72 -7.30 19.69 31.64
N MET A 73 -6.61 19.95 30.53
CA MET A 73 -7.22 20.40 29.28
C MET A 73 -8.23 19.32 28.83
N GLU A 74 -9.52 19.61 29.01
CA GLU A 74 -10.64 18.75 28.65
C GLU A 74 -10.57 18.42 27.15
N GLU A 75 -10.85 17.17 26.76
CA GLU A 75 -10.83 16.77 25.36
C GLU A 75 -11.81 17.65 24.57
N ALA A 76 -11.28 18.40 23.60
CA ALA A 76 -12.10 19.22 22.75
C ALA A 76 -13.07 18.35 21.93
N PRO A 77 -14.32 18.80 21.71
CA PRO A 77 -15.24 18.10 20.82
C PRO A 77 -14.63 17.91 19.42
N ALA A 78 -15.03 16.87 18.72
CA ALA A 78 -14.67 16.70 17.32
C ALA A 78 -15.52 17.64 16.46
N PHE A 79 -14.97 18.18 15.37
CA PHE A 79 -15.70 19.10 14.50
C PHE A 79 -15.71 18.56 13.08
N GLU A 80 -16.84 18.73 12.42
CA GLU A 80 -17.02 18.41 11.01
C GLU A 80 -17.65 19.62 10.31
N ARG A 81 -17.10 20.01 9.16
CA ARG A 81 -17.65 21.09 8.34
C ARG A 81 -18.68 20.52 7.39
N THR A 82 -19.93 20.94 7.51
CA THR A 82 -21.01 20.59 6.59
C THR A 82 -21.39 21.80 5.74
N PRO A 83 -22.13 21.64 4.63
CA PRO A 83 -22.67 22.78 3.88
C PRO A 83 -23.51 23.75 4.73
N GLY A 84 -24.08 23.28 5.85
CA GLY A 84 -24.87 24.07 6.80
C GLY A 84 -24.08 24.73 7.94
N GLY A 85 -22.73 24.64 7.94
CA GLY A 85 -21.87 25.20 8.97
C GLY A 85 -21.03 24.16 9.72
N MET A 86 -20.47 24.56 10.87
CA MET A 86 -19.72 23.64 11.73
C MET A 86 -20.67 22.80 12.59
N VAL A 87 -20.48 21.49 12.56
CA VAL A 87 -21.13 20.53 13.45
C VAL A 87 -20.12 20.12 14.51
N LEU A 88 -20.46 20.36 15.78
CA LEU A 88 -19.72 19.84 16.93
C LEU A 88 -20.21 18.45 17.25
N THR A 89 -19.31 17.52 17.50
CA THR A 89 -19.61 16.20 18.07
C THR A 89 -18.95 16.13 19.45
N ASP A 90 -19.77 16.07 20.49
CA ASP A 90 -19.28 15.85 21.85
C ASP A 90 -18.55 14.49 21.93
N GLY A 91 -17.29 14.50 22.35
CA GLY A 91 -16.47 13.29 22.43
C GLY A 91 -16.91 12.31 23.51
N THR A 92 -17.72 12.77 24.47
CA THR A 92 -18.21 12.00 25.62
C THR A 92 -19.57 11.37 25.32
N THR A 93 -20.48 12.15 24.72
CA THR A 93 -21.86 11.71 24.47
C THR A 93 -22.12 11.31 23.01
N GLY A 94 -21.21 11.63 22.09
CA GLY A 94 -21.42 11.45 20.65
C GLY A 94 -22.47 12.39 20.04
N GLN A 95 -23.02 13.32 20.84
CA GLN A 95 -24.11 14.18 20.41
C GLN A 95 -23.61 15.24 19.42
N ARG A 96 -24.30 15.36 18.28
CA ARG A 96 -24.01 16.36 17.26
C ARG A 96 -24.82 17.63 17.51
N THR A 97 -24.17 18.79 17.60
CA THR A 97 -24.83 20.09 17.78
C THR A 97 -24.33 21.10 16.74
N ASN A 98 -25.25 21.89 16.20
CA ASN A 98 -24.95 23.01 15.29
C ASN A 98 -24.93 24.36 16.03
N THR A 99 -25.31 24.35 17.31
CA THR A 99 -25.29 25.51 18.20
C THR A 99 -24.15 25.33 19.21
N LEU A 100 -23.28 26.33 19.29
CA LEU A 100 -22.34 26.44 20.41
C LEU A 100 -23.16 26.60 21.70
N PRO A 101 -22.90 25.82 22.76
CA PRO A 101 -23.65 25.92 24.00
C PRO A 101 -23.55 27.36 24.56
N VAL A 102 -24.67 28.08 24.52
CA VAL A 102 -24.80 29.44 25.02
C VAL A 102 -24.88 29.35 26.55
N GLY A 103 -23.73 29.36 27.22
CA GLY A 103 -23.66 29.29 28.69
C GLY A 103 -22.23 29.27 29.23
N GLU A 104 -21.31 28.66 28.50
CA GLU A 104 -19.88 28.71 28.79
C GLU A 104 -19.17 29.46 27.67
N ALA A 105 -19.10 30.80 27.78
CA ALA A 105 -18.48 31.68 26.81
C ALA A 105 -16.95 31.55 26.80
N GLY A 106 -16.44 30.36 26.48
CA GLY A 106 -15.07 30.14 26.06
C GLY A 106 -14.96 30.45 24.57
N LEU A 107 -14.18 31.47 24.23
CA LEU A 107 -13.86 31.79 22.83
C LEU A 107 -13.00 30.64 22.28
N TRP A 108 -13.48 29.91 21.27
CA TRP A 108 -12.67 28.87 20.65
C TRP A 108 -11.73 29.52 19.63
N LEU A 109 -10.43 29.52 19.91
CA LEU A 109 -9.43 29.97 18.93
C LEU A 109 -8.94 28.77 18.13
N LEU A 110 -9.26 28.78 16.85
CA LEU A 110 -8.65 27.87 15.89
C LEU A 110 -7.28 28.45 15.52
N PRO A 111 -6.19 27.67 15.64
CA PRO A 111 -4.90 28.07 15.08
C PRO A 111 -5.07 28.33 13.58
N SER A 112 -4.33 29.30 13.04
CA SER A 112 -4.36 29.51 11.60
C SER A 112 -3.80 28.28 10.88
N HIS A 113 -4.39 27.92 9.73
CA HIS A 113 -3.93 26.81 8.90
C HIS A 113 -2.43 26.91 8.62
N ARG A 114 -1.94 28.12 8.31
CA ARG A 114 -0.51 28.38 8.06
C ARG A 114 0.40 27.92 9.20
N ILE A 115 0.00 28.11 10.45
CA ILE A 115 0.82 27.70 11.60
C ILE A 115 0.78 26.17 11.77
N LEU A 116 -0.39 25.56 11.59
CA LEU A 116 -0.55 24.10 11.63
C LEU A 116 0.21 23.41 10.50
N ASP A 117 0.07 23.90 9.28
CA ASP A 117 0.72 23.36 8.09
C ASP A 117 2.25 23.43 8.23
N ALA A 118 2.79 24.52 8.77
CA ALA A 118 4.22 24.63 9.06
C ALA A 118 4.68 23.60 10.10
N ALA A 119 3.89 23.36 11.15
CA ALA A 119 4.19 22.34 12.15
C ALA A 119 4.11 20.92 11.56
N TYR A 120 3.06 20.62 10.80
CA TYR A 120 2.85 19.32 10.16
C TYR A 120 3.88 19.05 9.06
N ALA A 121 4.29 20.05 8.30
CA ALA A 121 5.34 19.92 7.29
C ALA A 121 6.68 19.51 7.90
N LYS A 122 7.00 20.02 9.10
CA LYS A 122 8.18 19.57 9.84
C LYS A 122 8.06 18.10 10.23
N VAL A 123 6.92 17.70 10.81
CA VAL A 123 6.70 16.30 11.21
C VAL A 123 6.78 15.36 10.01
N ARG A 124 6.09 15.68 8.91
CA ARG A 124 6.13 14.89 7.68
C ARG A 124 7.55 14.72 7.18
N ARG A 125 8.31 15.81 7.02
CA ARG A 125 9.69 15.74 6.51
C ARG A 125 10.60 14.78 7.30
N GLU A 126 10.45 14.72 8.61
CA GLU A 126 11.27 13.83 9.46
C GLU A 126 10.87 12.36 9.34
N VAL A 127 9.57 12.09 9.15
CA VAL A 127 8.98 10.74 9.18
C VAL A 127 8.83 10.15 7.78
N GLU A 128 8.73 10.98 6.73
CA GLU A 128 8.52 10.59 5.33
C GLU A 128 9.45 9.44 4.87
N PRO A 129 10.77 9.45 5.16
CA PRO A 129 11.64 8.38 4.70
C PRO A 129 11.25 6.99 5.24
N ASP A 130 10.69 6.92 6.44
CA ASP A 130 10.23 5.67 7.03
C ASP A 130 8.89 5.25 6.46
N LEU A 131 7.98 6.19 6.19
CA LEU A 131 6.71 5.91 5.52
C LEU A 131 6.96 5.39 4.09
N ASP A 132 7.85 6.04 3.34
CA ASP A 132 8.29 5.59 2.02
C ASP A 132 8.95 4.21 2.06
N ARG A 133 9.67 3.91 3.15
CA ARG A 133 10.26 2.57 3.37
C ARG A 133 9.18 1.53 3.64
N MET A 134 8.18 1.84 4.48
CA MET A 134 7.04 0.96 4.73
C MET A 134 6.29 0.66 3.44
N ASP A 135 6.00 1.68 2.64
CA ASP A 135 5.31 1.54 1.36
C ASP A 135 6.07 0.65 0.39
N ARG A 136 7.38 0.84 0.26
CA ARG A 136 8.23 -0.04 -0.56
C ARG A 136 8.18 -1.49 -0.09
N ILE A 137 8.34 -1.73 1.23
CA ILE A 137 8.29 -3.09 1.79
C ILE A 137 6.94 -3.76 1.50
N ARG A 138 5.82 -3.04 1.60
CA ARG A 138 4.50 -3.59 1.28
C ARG A 138 4.34 -3.92 -0.19
N ARG A 139 4.77 -3.02 -1.08
CA ARG A 139 4.75 -3.26 -2.53
C ARG A 139 5.58 -4.50 -2.88
N ASP A 140 6.82 -4.57 -2.39
CA ASP A 140 7.71 -5.71 -2.62
C ASP A 140 7.13 -7.03 -2.08
N THR A 141 6.51 -6.99 -0.90
CA THR A 141 5.88 -8.17 -0.28
C THR A 141 4.70 -8.64 -1.11
N ARG A 142 3.82 -7.71 -1.53
CA ARG A 142 2.67 -8.03 -2.39
C ARG A 142 3.10 -8.62 -3.73
N VAL A 143 4.13 -8.04 -4.35
CA VAL A 143 4.68 -8.54 -5.61
C VAL A 143 5.27 -9.94 -5.45
N ARG A 144 6.00 -10.19 -4.36
CA ARG A 144 6.54 -11.52 -4.07
C ARG A 144 5.42 -12.55 -3.86
N GLU A 145 4.41 -12.22 -3.06
CA GLU A 145 3.26 -13.12 -2.87
C GLU A 145 2.52 -13.41 -4.17
N GLU A 146 2.39 -12.41 -5.05
CA GLU A 146 1.80 -12.58 -6.37
C GLU A 146 2.64 -13.53 -7.23
N ILE A 147 3.96 -13.35 -7.27
CA ILE A 147 4.89 -14.23 -7.98
C ILE A 147 4.84 -15.66 -7.42
N ASP A 148 4.78 -15.83 -6.10
CA ASP A 148 4.73 -17.15 -5.46
C ASP A 148 3.43 -17.90 -5.81
N ARG A 149 2.31 -17.19 -5.98
CA ARG A 149 1.01 -17.77 -6.38
C ARG A 149 0.85 -17.95 -7.88
N LEU A 150 1.67 -17.28 -8.68
CA LEU A 150 1.51 -17.21 -10.13
C LEU A 150 1.61 -18.58 -10.83
N PRO A 151 2.58 -19.46 -10.52
CA PRO A 151 2.66 -20.78 -11.15
C PRO A 151 1.38 -21.60 -11.02
N ALA A 152 0.80 -21.66 -9.81
CA ALA A 152 -0.45 -22.39 -9.58
C ALA A 152 -1.63 -21.79 -10.36
N ARG A 153 -1.67 -20.48 -10.55
CA ARG A 153 -2.70 -19.81 -11.37
C ARG A 153 -2.51 -20.09 -12.85
N LEU A 154 -1.27 -20.12 -13.33
CA LEU A 154 -0.95 -20.50 -14.71
C LEU A 154 -1.25 -21.98 -14.97
N ASP A 155 -0.99 -22.87 -14.01
CA ASP A 155 -1.39 -24.27 -14.08
C ASP A 155 -2.91 -24.43 -14.15
N ALA A 156 -3.66 -23.69 -13.31
CA ALA A 156 -5.12 -23.70 -13.34
C ALA A 156 -5.67 -23.15 -14.68
N LEU A 157 -5.07 -22.08 -15.20
CA LEU A 157 -5.38 -21.59 -16.55
C LEU A 157 -5.12 -22.67 -17.60
N TRP A 158 -3.95 -23.28 -17.57
CA TRP A 158 -3.53 -24.23 -18.59
C TRP A 158 -4.33 -25.55 -18.56
N ARG A 159 -4.49 -26.14 -17.38
CA ARG A 159 -5.12 -27.46 -17.21
C ARG A 159 -6.64 -27.38 -17.14
N GLU A 160 -7.15 -26.37 -16.46
CA GLU A 160 -8.57 -26.27 -16.12
C GLU A 160 -9.29 -25.16 -16.89
N GLY A 161 -8.57 -24.29 -17.61
CA GLY A 161 -9.15 -23.16 -18.32
C GLY A 161 -9.59 -22.02 -17.42
N VAL A 162 -9.09 -21.94 -16.18
CA VAL A 162 -9.47 -20.88 -15.22
C VAL A 162 -8.63 -19.61 -15.48
N PRO A 163 -9.22 -18.47 -15.87
CA PRO A 163 -8.45 -17.26 -16.17
C PRO A 163 -7.63 -16.73 -14.99
N VAL A 164 -6.41 -16.28 -15.27
CA VAL A 164 -5.53 -15.69 -14.25
C VAL A 164 -6.15 -14.41 -13.67
N GLU A 165 -6.69 -13.52 -14.50
CA GLU A 165 -7.21 -12.20 -14.08
C GLU A 165 -8.75 -12.16 -13.89
N GLY A 166 -9.37 -13.34 -13.68
CA GLY A 166 -10.82 -13.48 -13.63
C GLY A 166 -11.47 -13.53 -15.01
N GLY A 167 -12.79 -13.81 -15.06
CA GLY A 167 -13.55 -13.99 -16.30
C GLY A 167 -14.12 -15.40 -16.46
N ASP A 168 -14.71 -15.64 -17.63
CA ASP A 168 -15.31 -16.94 -17.97
C ASP A 168 -14.24 -18.00 -18.25
N ARG A 169 -14.58 -19.27 -18.01
CA ARG A 169 -13.71 -20.42 -18.29
C ARG A 169 -13.34 -20.45 -19.79
N ILE A 170 -12.07 -20.72 -20.06
CA ILE A 170 -11.50 -20.82 -21.40
C ILE A 170 -11.43 -22.28 -21.81
N ASP A 171 -12.24 -22.65 -22.80
CA ASP A 171 -12.27 -24.00 -23.35
C ASP A 171 -11.35 -24.13 -24.56
N GLY A 172 -10.65 -25.28 -24.64
CA GLY A 172 -9.74 -25.60 -25.73
C GLY A 172 -8.29 -25.20 -25.46
N GLU A 173 -7.37 -26.09 -25.82
CA GLU A 173 -5.94 -25.94 -25.57
C GLU A 173 -5.35 -24.69 -26.26
N THR A 174 -5.67 -24.46 -27.53
CA THR A 174 -5.22 -23.30 -28.29
C THR A 174 -5.63 -21.98 -27.63
N ALA A 175 -6.88 -21.88 -27.16
CA ALA A 175 -7.38 -20.66 -26.51
C ALA A 175 -6.69 -20.43 -25.15
N ARG A 176 -6.43 -21.50 -24.39
CA ARG A 176 -5.67 -21.41 -23.13
C ARG A 176 -4.22 -20.98 -23.36
N MET A 177 -3.57 -21.48 -24.41
CA MET A 177 -2.23 -21.06 -24.81
C MET A 177 -2.21 -19.57 -25.21
N GLU A 178 -3.16 -19.12 -26.03
CA GLU A 178 -3.30 -17.71 -26.40
C GLU A 178 -3.53 -16.80 -25.19
N ALA A 179 -4.30 -17.26 -24.20
CA ALA A 179 -4.53 -16.54 -22.95
C ALA A 179 -3.24 -16.41 -22.12
N VAL A 180 -2.46 -17.48 -22.00
CA VAL A 180 -1.15 -17.47 -21.33
C VAL A 180 -0.18 -16.49 -22.02
N LEU A 181 -0.13 -16.53 -23.35
CA LEU A 181 0.73 -15.64 -24.15
C LEU A 181 0.29 -14.17 -24.06
N THR A 182 -1.01 -13.92 -24.05
CA THR A 182 -1.57 -12.57 -23.87
C THR A 182 -1.29 -12.05 -22.46
N PHE A 183 -1.41 -12.89 -21.44
CA PHE A 183 -1.04 -12.54 -20.07
C PHE A 183 0.43 -12.08 -20.00
N TRP A 184 1.36 -12.83 -20.60
CA TRP A 184 2.77 -12.43 -20.70
C TRP A 184 2.96 -11.13 -21.51
N GLY A 185 2.34 -11.02 -22.68
CA GLY A 185 2.53 -9.89 -23.61
C GLY A 185 2.00 -8.56 -23.07
N THR A 186 0.99 -8.59 -22.20
CA THR A 186 0.35 -7.40 -21.63
C THR A 186 1.02 -6.86 -20.35
N ARG A 187 2.05 -7.53 -19.82
CA ARG A 187 2.71 -7.06 -18.58
C ARG A 187 3.38 -5.70 -18.80
N ALA A 188 3.11 -4.78 -17.88
CA ALA A 188 3.63 -3.41 -17.91
C ALA A 188 5.16 -3.36 -17.85
N ASP A 189 5.74 -2.31 -18.43
CA ASP A 189 7.17 -2.00 -18.35
C ASP A 189 7.49 -1.30 -17.02
N THR A 190 7.30 -2.05 -15.93
CA THR A 190 7.70 -1.65 -14.56
C THR A 190 8.51 -2.77 -13.94
N PHE A 191 9.19 -2.48 -12.82
CA PHE A 191 9.94 -3.50 -12.08
C PHE A 191 9.06 -4.69 -11.69
N GLU A 192 7.84 -4.44 -11.21
CA GLU A 192 6.88 -5.48 -10.85
C GLU A 192 6.45 -6.30 -12.06
N GLY A 193 6.15 -5.63 -13.18
CA GLY A 193 5.79 -6.28 -14.43
C GLY A 193 6.91 -7.17 -14.97
N GLU A 194 8.16 -6.74 -14.86
CA GLU A 194 9.32 -7.55 -15.24
C GLU A 194 9.43 -8.83 -14.38
N GLN A 195 9.23 -8.73 -13.06
CA GLN A 195 9.35 -9.90 -12.20
C GLN A 195 8.24 -10.93 -12.48
N ILE A 196 7.01 -10.46 -12.71
CA ILE A 196 5.89 -11.32 -13.14
C ILE A 196 6.19 -11.95 -14.52
N THR A 197 6.76 -11.18 -15.45
CA THR A 197 7.16 -11.66 -16.78
C THR A 197 8.18 -12.79 -16.67
N ARG A 198 9.24 -12.60 -15.87
CA ARG A 198 10.28 -13.63 -15.64
C ARG A 198 9.72 -14.90 -15.01
N ALA A 199 8.82 -14.76 -14.03
CA ALA A 199 8.16 -15.91 -13.41
C ALA A 199 7.27 -16.66 -14.41
N THR A 200 6.53 -15.93 -15.26
CA THR A 200 5.73 -16.50 -16.34
C THR A 200 6.58 -17.24 -17.36
N GLU A 201 7.71 -16.66 -17.80
CA GLU A 201 8.65 -17.29 -18.73
C GLU A 201 9.28 -18.57 -18.16
N ALA A 202 9.61 -18.55 -16.86
CA ALA A 202 10.12 -19.74 -16.18
C ALA A 202 9.08 -20.86 -16.15
N TRP A 203 7.83 -20.54 -15.83
CA TRP A 203 6.73 -21.50 -15.89
C TRP A 203 6.51 -22.02 -17.33
N MET A 204 6.51 -21.15 -18.33
CA MET A 204 6.34 -21.55 -19.75
C MET A 204 7.41 -22.55 -20.20
N ARG A 205 8.69 -22.33 -19.83
CA ARG A 205 9.76 -23.25 -20.18
C ARG A 205 9.60 -24.64 -19.57
N ASN A 206 9.09 -24.72 -18.35
CA ASN A 206 9.01 -25.96 -17.59
C ASN A 206 7.69 -26.72 -17.78
N VAL A 207 6.61 -26.04 -18.16
CA VAL A 207 5.28 -26.65 -18.25
C VAL A 207 4.76 -26.53 -19.68
N LEU A 208 4.61 -25.29 -20.16
CA LEU A 208 4.01 -25.06 -21.47
C LEU A 208 4.81 -25.74 -22.57
N TYR A 209 6.12 -25.52 -22.68
CA TYR A 209 6.93 -26.06 -23.79
C TYR A 209 7.16 -27.57 -23.72
N GLU A 210 6.94 -28.21 -22.56
CA GLU A 210 6.94 -29.66 -22.46
C GLU A 210 5.66 -30.28 -23.05
N GLU A 211 4.52 -29.60 -22.88
CA GLU A 211 3.21 -30.11 -23.28
C GLU A 211 2.75 -29.58 -24.66
N ALA A 212 3.05 -28.32 -24.99
CA ALA A 212 2.64 -27.63 -26.20
C ALA A 212 3.62 -26.52 -26.62
N VAL A 213 4.06 -26.54 -27.88
CA VAL A 213 4.95 -25.51 -28.43
C VAL A 213 4.12 -24.45 -29.16
N PRO A 214 4.17 -23.16 -28.74
CA PRO A 214 3.47 -22.10 -29.46
C PRO A 214 4.00 -21.94 -30.88
N THR A 215 3.10 -21.74 -31.83
CA THR A 215 3.46 -21.46 -33.22
C THR A 215 4.20 -20.12 -33.33
N ASP A 216 5.01 -19.94 -34.38
CA ASP A 216 5.70 -18.66 -34.61
C ASP A 216 4.74 -17.47 -34.69
N GLY A 217 3.55 -17.65 -35.27
CA GLY A 217 2.52 -16.61 -35.33
C GLY A 217 2.00 -16.21 -33.95
N GLN A 218 1.76 -17.19 -33.07
CA GLN A 218 1.35 -16.92 -31.69
C GLN A 218 2.45 -16.21 -30.89
N GLN A 219 3.72 -16.62 -31.08
CA GLN A 219 4.85 -15.97 -30.43
C GLN A 219 4.99 -14.51 -30.89
N GLN A 220 4.98 -14.26 -32.20
CA GLN A 220 5.06 -12.90 -32.76
C GLN A 220 3.91 -12.01 -32.31
N ALA A 221 2.68 -12.56 -32.26
CA ALA A 221 1.52 -11.82 -31.76
C ALA A 221 1.72 -11.39 -30.31
N ALA A 222 2.17 -12.29 -29.44
CA ALA A 222 2.45 -11.97 -28.03
C ALA A 222 3.59 -10.96 -27.87
N GLU A 223 4.69 -11.13 -28.61
CA GLU A 223 5.83 -10.22 -28.61
C GLU A 223 5.43 -8.81 -29.09
N SER A 224 4.50 -8.70 -30.04
CA SER A 224 4.02 -7.41 -30.55
C SER A 224 3.23 -6.59 -29.53
N LEU A 225 2.70 -7.22 -28.48
CA LEU A 225 2.02 -6.54 -27.37
C LEU A 225 3.01 -5.84 -26.43
N ARG A 226 4.28 -6.24 -26.47
CA ARG A 226 5.31 -5.73 -25.55
C ARG A 226 5.89 -4.41 -26.03
N ARG A 227 5.88 -3.40 -25.15
CA ARG A 227 6.47 -2.08 -25.43
C ARG A 227 7.98 -2.02 -25.29
N ASP A 228 8.56 -2.92 -24.51
CA ASP A 228 10.01 -2.98 -24.21
C ASP A 228 10.80 -3.88 -25.17
N GLY A 229 10.14 -4.47 -26.18
CA GLY A 229 10.78 -5.29 -27.20
C GLY A 229 11.31 -6.66 -26.73
N ARG A 230 10.94 -7.13 -25.52
CA ARG A 230 11.33 -8.46 -25.03
C ARG A 230 10.74 -9.55 -25.94
N ARG A 231 11.52 -10.60 -26.15
CA ARG A 231 11.12 -11.78 -26.93
C ARG A 231 10.82 -12.95 -26.01
N LEU A 232 9.94 -13.85 -26.45
CA LEU A 232 9.65 -15.07 -25.73
C LEU A 232 10.88 -15.99 -25.73
N PRO A 233 11.10 -16.77 -24.65
CA PRO A 233 12.10 -17.83 -24.67
C PRO A 233 11.74 -18.81 -25.79
N ARG A 234 12.70 -19.14 -26.66
CA ARG A 234 12.48 -20.17 -27.68
C ARG A 234 12.60 -21.54 -27.03
N ALA A 235 11.77 -22.49 -27.45
CA ALA A 235 11.94 -23.89 -27.05
C ALA A 235 13.37 -24.33 -27.43
N PRO A 236 14.08 -25.08 -26.57
CA PRO A 236 15.40 -25.59 -26.93
C PRO A 236 15.24 -26.42 -28.20
N THR A 237 15.88 -25.99 -29.28
CA THR A 237 15.99 -26.80 -30.49
C THR A 237 16.69 -28.08 -30.10
N LEU A 238 15.98 -29.21 -30.16
CA LEU A 238 16.50 -30.56 -29.87
C LEU A 238 17.69 -30.99 -30.76
N THR A 239 18.18 -30.09 -31.61
CA THR A 239 19.33 -30.26 -32.49
C THR A 239 20.69 -30.03 -31.85
N GLU A 240 20.79 -29.65 -30.56
CA GLU A 240 21.99 -29.97 -29.78
C GLU A 240 21.92 -31.47 -29.39
N GLU A 241 22.09 -32.31 -30.41
CA GLU A 241 22.41 -33.72 -30.24
C GLU A 241 23.56 -33.81 -29.25
N ALA A 242 23.34 -34.64 -28.23
CA ALA A 242 24.38 -35.09 -27.32
C ALA A 242 25.65 -35.40 -28.11
N GLU A 243 26.64 -34.51 -28.02
CA GLU A 243 27.99 -34.80 -28.47
C GLU A 243 28.35 -36.13 -27.80
N PRO A 244 28.51 -37.23 -28.56
CA PRO A 244 28.71 -38.53 -27.96
C PRO A 244 29.99 -38.40 -27.13
N LEU A 245 29.87 -38.57 -25.81
CA LEU A 245 31.01 -38.69 -24.90
C LEU A 245 31.90 -39.79 -25.48
N LEU A 246 32.92 -39.38 -26.23
CA LEU A 246 33.96 -40.26 -26.73
C LEU A 246 34.67 -40.78 -25.49
N VAL A 247 34.25 -41.96 -25.03
CA VAL A 247 34.97 -42.75 -24.04
C VAL A 247 36.27 -43.18 -24.71
N THR A 248 37.34 -42.44 -24.44
CA THR A 248 38.70 -42.85 -24.81
C THR A 248 39.11 -44.07 -23.96
N PRO A 249 39.64 -45.14 -24.58
CA PRO A 249 40.02 -46.39 -23.90
C PRO A 249 41.25 -46.24 -22.98
#